data_AF-A0A940XQ62-F1
#
_entry.id   AF-A0A940XQ62-F1
#
_cell.length_a   1.000
_cell.length_b   1.000
_cell.length_c   1.000
_cell.angle_alpha   90.00
_cell.angle_beta   90.00
_cell.angle_gamma   90.00
#
_symmetry.space_group_name_H-M   'P 1'
#
loop_
_entity.id
_entity.type
_entity.pdbx_description
1 polymer ?
#
loop_
_entity_poly.entity_id
_entity_poly.type
_entity_poly.pdbx_seq_one_letter_code
_entity_poly.pdbx_strand_id
1 'polypeptide(L)' 'MPRPHGFAYEAYESGTVRITHHGHPAATLNGPRAARFLDEVAAGDPQLVMARRTGNHRRGNERTARDHPRNRPRGRR' A
#
# COMPACT_ATOMS: atom_id res chain seq x y z
N MET A 1 13.53 10.22 -19.69
CA MET A 1 12.83 10.12 -18.39
C MET A 1 13.28 8.85 -17.71
N PRO A 2 13.73 8.87 -16.44
CA PRO A 2 14.04 7.64 -15.73
C PRO A 2 12.76 6.83 -15.57
N ARG A 3 12.76 5.60 -16.10
CA ARG A 3 11.68 4.65 -15.85
C ARG A 3 11.73 4.24 -14.38
N PRO A 4 10.61 4.23 -13.66
CA PRO A 4 10.61 3.65 -12.32
C PRO A 4 11.01 2.19 -12.41
N HIS A 5 11.94 1.79 -11.56
CA HIS A 5 12.48 0.44 -11.49
C HIS A 5 12.83 0.13 -10.04
N GLY A 6 12.99 -1.15 -9.72
CA GLY A 6 13.33 -1.58 -8.36
C GLY A 6 12.16 -1.60 -7.39
N PHE A 7 10.91 -1.46 -7.87
CA PHE A 7 9.74 -1.73 -7.05
C PHE A 7 9.39 -3.22 -7.06
N ALA A 8 9.08 -3.74 -5.88
CA ALA A 8 8.52 -5.07 -5.69
C ALA A 8 7.30 -4.97 -4.77
N TYR A 9 6.40 -5.96 -4.86
CA TYR A 9 5.28 -6.07 -3.94
C TYR A 9 5.12 -7.50 -3.45
N GLU A 10 4.64 -7.64 -2.22
CA GLU A 10 4.29 -8.90 -1.58
C GLU A 10 2.84 -8.83 -1.16
N ALA A 11 2.02 -9.74 -1.68
CA ALA A 11 0.63 -9.91 -1.27
C ALA A 11 0.56 -10.99 -0.17
N TYR A 12 -0.14 -10.68 0.91
CA TYR A 12 -0.41 -11.59 2.01
C TYR A 12 -1.87 -12.05 1.97
N GLU A 13 -2.14 -13.30 2.37
CA GLU A 13 -3.50 -13.86 2.47
C GLU A 13 -4.42 -13.07 3.42
N SER A 14 -3.83 -12.27 4.32
CA SER A 14 -4.56 -11.34 5.18
C SER A 14 -5.22 -10.15 4.44
N GLY A 15 -5.04 -10.06 3.12
CA GLY A 15 -5.50 -8.92 2.31
C GLY A 15 -4.61 -7.69 2.48
N THR A 16 -3.35 -7.90 2.85
CA THR A 16 -2.33 -6.85 2.98
C THR A 16 -1.36 -6.97 1.81
N VAL A 17 -0.96 -5.84 1.23
CA VAL A 17 0.09 -5.79 0.20
C VAL A 17 1.19 -4.85 0.66
N ARG A 18 2.42 -5.36 0.77
CA ARG A 18 3.60 -4.57 1.08
C ARG A 18 4.33 -4.23 -0.21
N ILE A 19 4.61 -2.95 -0.42
CA ILE A 19 5.39 -2.44 -1.55
C ILE A 19 6.77 -2.07 -1.04
N THR A 20 7.81 -2.59 -1.68
CA THR A 20 9.21 -2.27 -1.41
C THR A 20 9.84 -1.59 -2.62
N HIS A 21 10.82 -0.73 -2.36
CA HIS A 21 11.61 -0.05 -3.38
C HIS A 21 13.08 -0.22 -3.01
N HIS A 22 13.85 -0.90 -3.87
CA HIS A 22 15.25 -1.28 -3.60
C HIS A 22 15.47 -1.92 -2.23
N GLY A 23 14.56 -2.81 -1.81
CA GLY A 23 14.65 -3.50 -0.53
C GLY A 23 14.14 -2.70 0.69
N HIS A 24 13.78 -1.43 0.52
CA HIS A 24 13.19 -0.62 1.59
C HIS A 24 11.66 -0.61 1.50
N PRO A 25 10.94 -0.76 2.62
CA PRO A 25 9.48 -0.66 2.63
C PRO A 25 9.05 0.75 2.23
N ALA A 26 8.28 0.84 1.16
CA ALA A 26 7.81 2.10 0.59
C ALA A 26 6.36 2.40 0.97
N ALA A 27 5.49 1.38 0.97
CA ALA A 27 4.10 1.50 1.37
C ALA A 27 3.52 0.15 1.80
N THR A 28 2.48 0.19 2.64
CA THR A 28 1.68 -0.98 2.99
C THR A 28 0.22 -0.66 2.72
N LEU A 29 -0.42 -1.45 1.87
CA LEU A 29 -1.83 -1.35 1.51
C LEU A 29 -2.60 -2.47 2.19
N ASN A 30 -3.84 -2.20 2.59
CA ASN A 30 -4.70 -3.18 3.24
C ASN A 30 -6.14 -3.11 2.70
N GLY A 31 -6.82 -4.26 2.74
CA GLY A 31 -8.23 -4.40 2.40
C GLY A 31 -8.54 -3.91 0.98
N PRO A 32 -9.57 -3.07 0.76
CA PRO A 32 -9.98 -2.62 -0.58
C PRO A 32 -8.87 -1.91 -1.37
N ARG A 33 -7.93 -1.25 -0.68
CA ARG A 33 -6.80 -0.57 -1.34
C ARG A 33 -5.77 -1.55 -1.88
N ALA A 34 -5.60 -2.70 -1.23
CA ALA A 34 -4.72 -3.76 -1.67
C ALA A 34 -5.30 -4.47 -2.91
N ALA A 35 -6.59 -4.84 -2.86
CA ALA A 35 -7.28 -5.44 -4.00
C ALA A 35 -7.20 -4.55 -5.26
N ARG A 36 -7.57 -3.26 -5.11
CA ARG A 36 -7.48 -2.30 -6.22
C ARG A 36 -6.06 -2.13 -6.76
N PHE A 37 -5.04 -2.21 -5.91
CA PHE A 37 -3.65 -2.16 -6.37
C PHE A 37 -3.30 -3.38 -7.22
N LEU A 38 -3.73 -4.58 -6.83
CA LEU A 38 -3.49 -5.79 -7.60
C LEU A 38 -4.17 -5.72 -8.98
N ASP A 39 -5.39 -5.19 -9.05
CA ASP A 39 -6.08 -4.96 -10.34
C ASP A 39 -5.33 -3.95 -11.21
N GLU A 40 -4.88 -2.83 -10.63
CA GLU A 40 -4.11 -1.80 -11.35
C GLU A 40 -2.77 -2.36 -11.87
N VAL A 41 -2.10 -3.22 -11.10
CA VAL A 41 -0.85 -3.90 -11.48
C VAL A 41 -1.09 -4.95 -12.55
N ALA A 42 -2.20 -5.69 -12.49
CA ALA A 42 -2.55 -6.70 -13.49
C ALA A 42 -2.95 -6.08 -14.83
N ALA A 43 -3.58 -4.90 -14.81
CA ALA A 43 -4.04 -4.21 -16.00
C ALA A 43 -2.96 -3.31 -16.66
N GLY A 44 -1.85 -3.05 -15.99
CA GLY A 44 -0.86 -2.05 -16.42
C GLY A 44 0.58 -2.43 -16.11
N ASP A 45 1.46 -1.43 -16.11
CA ASP A 45 2.86 -1.61 -15.72
C ASP A 45 3.00 -1.59 -14.19
N PRO A 46 3.43 -2.71 -13.57
CA PRO A 46 3.60 -2.79 -12.12
C PRO A 46 4.50 -1.69 -11.56
N GLN A 47 5.58 -1.33 -12.26
CA GLN A 47 6.56 -0.33 -11.79
C GLN A 47 5.95 1.08 -11.79
N LEU A 48 5.18 1.43 -12.82
CA LEU A 48 4.50 2.73 -12.89
C LEU A 48 3.41 2.85 -11.82
N VAL A 49 2.64 1.79 -11.62
CA VAL A 49 1.59 1.74 -10.59
C VAL A 49 2.19 1.88 -9.20
N MET A 50 3.26 1.13 -8.89
CA MET A 50 3.97 1.20 -7.61
C MET A 50 4.62 2.57 -7.38
N ALA A 51 5.27 3.16 -8.40
CA ALA A 51 5.86 4.49 -8.30
C ALA A 51 4.81 5.58 -8.03
N ARG A 52 3.67 5.52 -8.73
CA ARG A 52 2.54 6.43 -8.51
C ARG A 52 1.98 6.30 -7.10
N ARG A 53 1.87 5.07 -6.60
CA ARG A 53 1.30 4.79 -5.28
C ARG A 53 2.22 5.24 -4.15
N THR A 54 3.51 4.97 -4.28
CA THR A 54 4.53 5.33 -3.29
C THR A 54 4.82 6.83 -3.28
N GLY A 55 4.74 7.50 -4.44
CA GLY A 55 4.84 8.97 -4.53
C GLY A 55 3.69 9.73 -3.86
N ASN A 56 2.46 9.20 -3.92
CA ASN A 56 1.27 9.85 -3.34
C ASN A 56 1.06 9.57 -1.85
N HIS A 57 1.77 8.61 -1.25
CA HIS A 57 1.52 8.17 0.12
C HIS A 57 2.06 9.10 1.22
N ARG A 58 2.99 10.01 0.89
CA ARG A 58 3.57 10.96 1.87
C ARG A 58 2.58 12.01 2.40
N ARG A 59 1.45 12.26 1.72
CA ARG A 59 0.49 13.32 2.11
C ARG A 59 -0.81 12.84 2.79
N GLY A 60 -1.15 11.55 2.74
CA GLY A 60 -2.52 11.11 3.02
C GLY A 60 -2.75 10.21 4.23
N ASN A 61 -1.70 9.66 4.86
CA ASN A 61 -1.89 8.57 5.83
C ASN A 61 -2.09 9.03 7.28
N GLU A 62 -1.98 10.33 7.58
CA GLU A 62 -2.20 10.85 8.94
C GLU A 62 -3.67 10.72 9.39
N ARG A 63 -4.64 10.66 8.45
CA ARG A 63 -6.06 10.58 8.80
C ARG A 63 -6.63 9.17 8.90
N THR A 64 -6.18 8.21 8.09
CA THR A 64 -6.90 6.91 7.98
C THR A 64 -6.52 5.90 9.09
N ALA A 65 -5.36 6.07 9.75
CA ALA A 65 -4.99 5.22 10.89
C ALA A 65 -5.87 5.44 12.14
N ARG A 66 -6.58 6.58 12.24
CA ARG A 66 -7.46 6.89 13.38
C ARG A 66 -8.83 6.21 13.31
N ASP A 67 -9.31 5.82 12.14
CA ASP A 67 -10.63 5.20 11.94
C ASP A 67 -10.60 3.65 11.84
N HIS A 68 -9.45 3.02 12.07
CA HIS A 68 -9.41 1.55 12.03
C HIS A 68 -10.19 0.97 13.23
N PRO A 69 -11.13 0.02 13.03
CA PRO A 69 -11.89 -0.62 14.12
C PRO A 69 -11.04 -1.42 15.11
N ARG A 70 -9.71 -1.49 14.91
CA ARG A 70 -8.74 -2.09 15.83
C ARG A 70 -8.11 -1.07 16.79
N ASN A 71 -8.31 0.23 16.55
CA ASN A 71 -7.76 1.31 17.37
C ASN A 71 -8.80 1.93 18.33
N ARG A 72 -10.01 1.36 18.40
CA ARG A 72 -10.93 1.65 19.50
C ARG A 72 -10.42 0.92 20.75
N PRO A 73 -10.14 1.61 21.87
CA PRO A 73 -9.86 0.92 23.11
C PRO A 73 -11.10 0.09 23.45
N ARG A 74 -10.93 -1.24 23.51
CA ARG A 74 -11.95 -2.10 24.09
C ARG A 74 -12.18 -1.59 25.51
N GLY A 75 -13.37 -1.04 25.76
CA GLY A 75 -13.79 -0.63 27.08
C GLY A 75 -13.61 -1.79 28.04
N ARG A 76 -12.69 -1.63 28.99
CA ARG A 76 -12.70 -2.41 30.22
C ARG A 76 -13.98 -2.03 30.95
N ARG A 77 -14.90 -2.99 31.04
CA ARG A 77 -15.83 -3.08 32.17
C ARG A 77 -15.03 -3.17 33.47
#